data_AF-A0A7S2S0N5-F1
#
_entry.id   AF-A0A7S2S0N5-F1
#
_cell.length_a   1.000
_cell.length_b   1.000
_cell.length_c   1.000
_cell.angle_alpha   90.00
_cell.angle_beta   90.00
_cell.angle_gamma   90.00
#
_symmetry.space_group_name_H-M   'P 1'
#
loop_
_entity.id
_entity.type
_entity.pdbx_description
1 polymer ?
#
loop_
_entity_poly.entity_id
_entity_poly.type
_entity_poly.pdbx_seq_one_letter_code
_entity_poly.pdbx_strand_id
1 'polypeptide(L)'
;LLHHIAWFRSWFFRRVQARRDQDQALSEDTEPGKDAVRTKKLKLEVTAHVHLVTVLFVAQTLMHLTLVVIELKTSLMPKADWTERNWALARIVMVMLGHIVCFFSVTTRMAGILHDVYEQHFIMHTIEQRTIIYNISWEDPRVERELLDIGPSDVILTISSAGCNVLDYLIEGPKAIVACDFNVAQLAVLALKLECIRNLEYEEYFKIWAESDFEVFEANYESVLRPGLDPEYQSFWDENKHLIRENFMFAGTSGLAAKLLIPALRFLGVTDYMVKRKMYPPANIGLALVRSFLQLQWVWAVLAPLGGVPKSQLDLVKREPEVWSERLEEVLGRRMWLPDNYFYYAYIAGRWSKECCPRYME
;
A
#
# COMPACT_ATOMS: atom_id res chain seq x y z
N LEU A 1 26.83 6.55 19.25
CA LEU A 1 25.59 6.38 18.44
C LEU A 1 25.82 6.58 16.93
N LEU A 2 26.26 7.77 16.47
CA LEU A 2 26.49 8.06 15.04
C LEU A 2 27.50 7.12 14.35
N HIS A 3 28.56 6.71 15.04
CA HIS A 3 29.52 5.71 14.56
C HIS A 3 28.85 4.34 14.36
N HIS A 4 27.97 3.92 15.28
CA HIS A 4 27.22 2.67 15.16
C HIS A 4 26.19 2.74 14.03
N ILE A 5 25.57 3.90 13.79
CA ILE A 5 24.63 4.12 12.67
C ILE A 5 25.38 4.08 11.32
N ALA A 6 26.54 4.72 11.21
CA ALA A 6 27.36 4.71 9.99
C ALA A 6 27.94 3.31 9.70
N TRP A 7 28.42 2.63 10.74
CA TRP A 7 28.85 1.24 10.66
C TRP A 7 27.69 0.33 10.24
N PHE A 8 26.50 0.51 10.83
CA PHE A 8 25.30 -0.24 10.51
C PHE A 8 24.87 -0.03 9.05
N ARG A 9 24.81 1.21 8.57
CA ARG A 9 24.48 1.53 7.17
C ARG A 9 25.46 0.85 6.21
N SER A 10 26.76 0.99 6.46
CA SER A 10 27.80 0.39 5.64
C SER A 10 27.76 -1.15 5.68
N TRP A 11 27.49 -1.73 6.84
CA TRP A 11 27.36 -3.18 7.02
C TRP A 11 26.10 -3.71 6.32
N PHE A 12 24.97 -3.02 6.46
CA PHE A 12 23.68 -3.35 5.84
C PHE A 12 23.78 -3.33 4.32
N PHE A 13 24.25 -2.23 3.73
CA PHE A 13 24.40 -2.14 2.27
C PHE A 13 25.37 -3.19 1.72
N ARG A 14 26.51 -3.43 2.38
CA ARG A 14 27.44 -4.47 1.94
C ARG A 14 26.84 -5.87 2.02
N ARG A 15 26.00 -6.15 3.02
CA ARG A 15 25.40 -7.47 3.22
C ARG A 15 24.21 -7.72 2.28
N VAL A 16 23.42 -6.68 2.00
CA VAL A 16 22.36 -6.73 0.98
C VAL A 16 22.97 -6.87 -0.42
N GLN A 17 24.02 -6.10 -0.74
CA GLN A 17 24.71 -6.16 -2.04
C GLN A 17 25.39 -7.52 -2.25
N ALA A 18 26.25 -7.96 -1.31
CA ALA A 18 26.95 -9.24 -1.41
C ALA A 18 25.99 -10.43 -1.47
N ARG A 19 24.75 -10.27 -0.99
CA ARG A 19 23.73 -11.32 -1.06
C ARG A 19 22.91 -11.29 -2.35
N ARG A 20 22.61 -10.11 -2.92
CA ARG A 20 22.11 -10.00 -4.31
C ARG A 20 23.07 -10.63 -5.30
N ASP A 21 24.36 -10.37 -5.12
CA ASP A 21 25.41 -10.95 -5.97
C ASP A 21 25.48 -12.48 -5.81
N GLN A 22 25.21 -13.02 -4.61
CA GLN A 22 25.11 -14.47 -4.37
C GLN A 22 23.81 -15.09 -4.90
N ASP A 23 22.68 -14.41 -4.78
CA ASP A 23 21.39 -14.94 -5.25
C ASP A 23 21.31 -14.90 -6.79
N GLN A 24 21.96 -13.92 -7.45
CA GLN A 24 22.19 -13.93 -8.91
C GLN A 24 23.13 -15.06 -9.35
N ALA A 25 24.10 -15.43 -8.52
CA ALA A 25 25.03 -16.52 -8.83
C ALA A 25 24.46 -17.93 -8.54
N LEU A 26 23.30 -18.03 -7.87
CA LEU A 26 22.70 -19.29 -7.42
C LEU A 26 21.35 -19.60 -8.09
N SER A 27 20.76 -18.65 -8.84
CA SER A 27 19.56 -18.90 -9.66
C SER A 27 19.81 -19.89 -10.81
N GLU A 28 21.05 -20.32 -11.02
CA GLU A 28 21.42 -21.37 -11.98
C GLU A 28 21.34 -22.79 -11.39
N ASP A 29 21.27 -22.98 -10.07
CA ASP A 29 21.28 -24.31 -9.43
C ASP A 29 20.68 -24.26 -8.01
N THR A 30 19.40 -24.59 -7.77
CA THR A 30 18.98 -25.14 -6.45
C THR A 30 17.57 -25.76 -6.34
N GLU A 31 17.45 -26.76 -5.45
CA GLU A 31 16.23 -27.49 -5.05
C GLU A 31 15.31 -26.70 -4.09
N PRO A 32 13.96 -26.87 -4.19
CA PRO A 32 12.94 -26.02 -3.56
C PRO A 32 12.88 -26.03 -2.01
N GLY A 33 13.44 -27.02 -1.33
CA GLY A 33 13.33 -27.16 0.14
C GLY A 33 14.30 -26.27 0.95
N LYS A 34 15.46 -25.92 0.39
CA LYS A 34 16.47 -25.08 1.08
C LYS A 34 16.13 -23.60 1.04
N ASP A 35 15.38 -23.17 0.02
CA ASP A 35 14.93 -21.79 -0.11
C ASP A 35 13.89 -21.43 0.95
N ALA A 36 12.92 -22.30 1.25
CA ALA A 36 11.90 -22.02 2.27
C ALA A 36 12.49 -21.75 3.67
N VAL A 37 13.49 -22.54 4.09
CA VAL A 37 14.18 -22.35 5.38
C VAL A 37 15.04 -21.09 5.38
N ARG A 38 15.71 -20.80 4.26
CA ARG A 38 16.57 -19.63 4.07
C ARG A 38 15.77 -18.33 4.04
N THR A 39 14.66 -18.30 3.31
CA THR A 39 13.70 -17.18 3.26
C THR A 39 13.06 -16.95 4.63
N LYS A 40 12.71 -18.01 5.37
CA LYS A 40 12.20 -17.90 6.75
C LYS A 40 13.21 -17.25 7.69
N LYS A 41 14.50 -17.60 7.57
CA LYS A 41 15.59 -16.98 8.36
C LYS A 41 15.79 -15.51 8.00
N LEU A 42 15.73 -15.17 6.71
CA LEU A 42 15.81 -13.79 6.23
C LEU A 42 14.63 -12.92 6.74
N LYS A 43 13.41 -13.45 6.68
CA LYS A 43 12.20 -12.82 7.24
C LYS A 43 12.37 -12.52 8.72
N LEU A 44 12.93 -13.46 9.50
CA LEU A 44 13.20 -13.25 10.92
C LEU A 44 14.26 -12.17 11.16
N GLU A 45 15.32 -12.15 10.36
CA GLU A 45 16.40 -11.15 10.48
C GLU A 45 15.89 -9.74 10.11
N VAL A 46 15.26 -9.53 8.95
CA VAL A 46 14.75 -8.20 8.56
C VAL A 46 13.72 -7.67 9.57
N THR A 47 12.79 -8.51 10.00
CA THR A 47 11.78 -8.15 11.00
C THR A 47 12.41 -7.79 12.35
N ALA A 48 13.36 -8.59 12.84
CA ALA A 48 14.08 -8.30 14.08
C ALA A 48 14.86 -6.98 14.01
N HIS A 49 15.42 -6.64 12.85
CA HIS A 49 16.18 -5.40 12.67
C HIS A 49 15.28 -4.16 12.55
N VAL A 50 14.12 -4.24 11.88
CA VAL A 50 13.12 -3.16 11.87
C VAL A 50 12.60 -2.90 13.28
N HIS A 51 12.31 -3.96 14.04
CA HIS A 51 11.96 -3.83 15.45
C HIS A 51 13.09 -3.22 16.27
N LEU A 52 14.35 -3.64 16.08
CA LEU A 52 15.49 -3.05 16.77
C LEU A 52 15.65 -1.55 16.47
N VAL A 53 15.57 -1.15 15.20
CA VAL A 53 15.62 0.28 14.80
C VAL A 53 14.46 1.05 15.42
N THR A 54 13.26 0.48 15.44
CA THR A 54 12.07 1.10 16.05
C THR A 54 12.24 1.25 17.56
N VAL A 55 12.73 0.22 18.25
CA VAL A 55 13.00 0.23 19.70
C VAL A 55 14.08 1.25 20.02
N LEU A 56 15.16 1.32 19.24
CA LEU A 56 16.21 2.33 19.40
C LEU A 56 15.66 3.75 19.20
N PHE A 57 14.75 3.95 18.25
CA PHE A 57 14.11 5.24 17.99
C PHE A 57 13.25 5.69 19.18
N VAL A 58 12.42 4.78 19.72
CA VAL A 58 11.61 5.03 20.91
C VAL A 58 12.48 5.28 22.12
N ALA A 59 13.48 4.44 22.37
CA ALA A 59 14.41 4.57 23.50
C ALA A 59 15.18 5.90 23.45
N GLN A 60 15.62 6.33 22.27
CA GLN A 60 16.27 7.62 22.08
C GLN A 60 15.32 8.78 22.36
N THR A 61 14.07 8.71 21.89
CA THR A 61 13.05 9.73 22.14
C THR A 61 12.80 9.89 23.64
N LEU A 62 12.66 8.77 24.35
CA LEU A 62 12.50 8.73 25.81
C LEU A 62 13.73 9.26 26.56
N MET A 63 14.93 8.90 26.12
CA MET A 63 16.19 9.38 26.71
C MET A 63 16.32 10.90 26.57
N HIS A 64 16.08 11.45 25.38
CA HIS A 64 16.15 12.90 25.18
C HIS A 64 15.06 13.64 25.96
N LEU A 65 13.84 13.12 26.01
CA LEU A 65 12.78 13.70 26.84
C LEU A 65 13.19 13.73 28.31
N THR A 66 13.76 12.64 28.81
CA THR A 66 14.23 12.54 30.21
C THR A 66 15.35 13.55 30.52
N LEU A 67 16.33 13.68 29.62
CA LEU A 67 17.44 14.63 29.77
C LEU A 67 16.93 16.09 29.77
N VAL A 68 15.96 16.41 28.91
CA VAL A 68 15.31 17.73 28.89
C VAL A 68 14.60 18.03 30.20
N VAL A 69 13.85 17.06 30.74
CA VAL A 69 13.15 17.22 32.04
C VAL A 69 14.15 17.41 33.18
N ILE A 70 15.24 16.64 33.22
CA ILE A 70 16.29 16.77 34.25
C ILE A 70 16.92 18.16 34.18
N GLU A 71 17.29 18.63 32.99
CA GLU A 71 17.97 19.92 32.82
C GLU A 71 17.05 21.12 33.11
N LEU A 72 15.75 21.02 32.79
CA LEU A 72 14.76 21.99 33.22
C LEU A 72 14.62 22.03 34.74
N LYS A 73 14.56 20.86 35.39
CA LYS A 73 14.42 20.77 36.85
C LYS A 73 15.62 21.35 37.60
N THR A 74 16.85 21.02 37.19
CA THR A 74 18.08 21.55 37.82
C THR A 74 18.20 23.06 37.65
N SER A 75 17.66 23.58 36.55
CA SER A 75 17.76 24.99 36.21
C SER A 75 16.68 25.88 36.81
N LEU A 76 15.53 25.32 37.17
CA LEU A 76 14.44 25.99 37.87
C LEU A 76 14.69 26.16 39.39
N MET A 77 15.78 25.59 39.91
CA MET A 77 16.17 25.78 41.32
C MET A 77 16.60 27.23 41.58
N PRO A 78 16.21 27.84 42.72
CA PRO A 78 16.55 29.22 43.03
C PRO A 78 18.07 29.38 43.16
N LYS A 79 18.66 30.28 42.35
CA LYS A 79 20.08 30.64 42.39
C LYS A 79 20.30 31.97 43.10
N ALA A 80 21.43 32.08 43.81
CA ALA A 80 21.73 33.17 44.74
C ALA A 80 22.16 34.48 44.05
N ASP A 81 22.77 34.41 42.86
CA ASP A 81 23.28 35.58 42.10
C ASP A 81 22.73 35.65 40.66
N TRP A 82 22.60 36.87 40.14
CA TRP A 82 22.16 37.19 38.78
C TRP A 82 23.14 36.65 37.72
N THR A 83 24.44 36.69 37.99
CA THR A 83 25.47 36.15 37.10
C THR A 83 25.33 34.63 36.96
N GLU A 84 25.08 33.93 38.07
CA GLU A 84 24.84 32.48 38.07
C GLU A 84 23.56 32.10 37.33
N ARG A 85 22.51 32.93 37.41
CA ARG A 85 21.27 32.75 36.61
C ARG A 85 21.54 32.88 35.12
N ASN A 86 22.30 33.88 34.68
CA ASN A 86 22.60 34.06 33.25
C ASN A 86 23.45 32.92 32.68
N TRP A 87 24.48 32.47 33.41
CA TRP A 87 25.25 31.29 33.01
C TRP A 87 24.43 30.00 33.01
N ALA A 88 23.46 29.87 33.93
CA ALA A 88 22.49 28.78 33.91
C ALA A 88 21.67 28.79 32.63
N LEU A 89 21.08 29.94 32.29
CA LEU A 89 20.25 30.11 31.11
C LEU A 89 21.04 29.85 29.83
N ALA A 90 22.25 30.39 29.71
CA ALA A 90 23.13 30.13 28.57
C ALA A 90 23.49 28.64 28.43
N ARG A 91 23.75 27.95 29.55
CA ARG A 91 24.00 26.50 29.57
C ARG A 91 22.77 25.72 29.11
N ILE A 92 21.59 26.02 29.61
CA ILE A 92 20.33 25.38 29.19
C ILE A 92 20.15 25.54 27.69
N VAL A 93 20.27 26.77 27.18
CA VAL A 93 20.08 27.04 25.75
C VAL A 93 21.06 26.22 24.92
N MET A 94 22.35 26.19 25.29
CA MET A 94 23.36 25.38 24.61
C MET A 94 23.06 23.87 24.66
N VAL A 95 22.67 23.36 25.82
CA VAL A 95 22.33 21.94 26.01
C VAL A 95 21.07 21.58 25.23
N MET A 96 20.03 22.41 25.29
CA MET A 96 18.77 22.23 24.54
C MET A 96 19.02 22.26 23.03
N LEU A 97 19.80 23.23 22.54
CA LEU A 97 20.18 23.28 21.12
C LEU A 97 20.96 22.02 20.71
N GLY A 98 21.91 21.56 21.54
CA GLY A 98 22.62 20.31 21.29
C GLY A 98 21.71 19.09 21.26
N HIS A 99 20.70 19.03 22.15
CA HIS A 99 19.70 17.96 22.17
C HIS A 99 18.78 18.00 20.95
N ILE A 100 18.31 19.19 20.56
CA ILE A 100 17.51 19.41 19.36
C ILE A 100 18.30 18.92 18.14
N VAL A 101 19.53 19.41 17.95
CA VAL A 101 20.37 19.01 16.81
C VAL A 101 20.61 17.51 16.81
N CYS A 102 20.97 16.90 17.95
CA CYS A 102 21.21 15.46 18.04
C CYS A 102 19.95 14.65 17.74
N PHE A 103 18.83 15.00 18.38
CA PHE A 103 17.54 14.37 18.18
C PHE A 103 17.13 14.42 16.72
N PHE A 104 17.04 15.61 16.12
CA PHE A 104 16.63 15.76 14.73
C PHE A 104 17.62 15.08 13.76
N SER A 105 18.93 15.16 14.00
CA SER A 105 19.94 14.53 13.12
C SER A 105 19.84 13.00 13.12
N VAL A 106 19.57 12.39 14.27
CA VAL A 106 19.45 10.94 14.37
C VAL A 106 18.07 10.48 13.93
N THR A 107 16.99 11.17 14.34
CA THR A 107 15.61 10.91 13.91
C THR A 107 15.50 10.96 12.39
N THR A 108 16.04 11.99 11.73
CA THR A 108 16.04 12.11 10.26
C THR A 108 16.81 10.97 9.60
N ARG A 109 17.95 10.56 10.15
CA ARG A 109 18.71 9.40 9.65
C ARG A 109 17.96 8.09 9.81
N MET A 110 17.34 7.86 10.96
CA MET A 110 16.55 6.63 11.21
C MET A 110 15.31 6.58 10.33
N ALA A 111 14.61 7.71 10.19
CA ALA A 111 13.49 7.84 9.28
C ALA A 111 13.93 7.58 7.83
N GLY A 112 15.08 8.09 7.40
CA GLY A 112 15.65 7.81 6.08
C GLY A 112 15.92 6.32 5.85
N ILE A 113 16.46 5.60 6.85
CA ILE A 113 16.68 4.15 6.73
C ILE A 113 15.35 3.39 6.64
N LEU A 114 14.38 3.72 7.50
CA LEU A 114 13.06 3.07 7.47
C LEU A 114 12.36 3.33 6.14
N HIS A 115 12.44 4.56 5.63
CA HIS A 115 11.91 4.95 4.34
C HIS A 115 12.57 4.16 3.20
N ASP A 116 13.90 4.07 3.17
CA ASP A 116 14.62 3.35 2.12
C ASP A 116 14.30 1.85 2.14
N VAL A 117 14.23 1.24 3.33
CA VAL A 117 13.85 -0.17 3.48
C VAL A 117 12.42 -0.40 3.03
N TYR A 118 11.50 0.48 3.41
CA TYR A 118 10.11 0.42 3.00
C TYR A 118 9.96 0.51 1.47
N GLU A 119 10.47 1.58 0.85
CA GLU A 119 10.35 1.79 -0.59
C GLU A 119 10.98 0.66 -1.43
N GLN A 120 12.07 0.06 -0.96
CA GLN A 120 12.79 -0.97 -1.71
C GLN A 120 12.21 -2.37 -1.54
N HIS A 121 11.66 -2.69 -0.36
CA HIS A 121 11.33 -4.08 -0.02
C HIS A 121 9.84 -4.34 0.24
N PHE A 122 9.02 -3.30 0.41
CA PHE A 122 7.62 -3.49 0.77
C PHE A 122 6.86 -4.39 -0.21
N ILE A 123 6.95 -4.11 -1.51
CA ILE A 123 6.21 -4.87 -2.54
C ILE A 123 6.67 -6.32 -2.59
N MET A 124 7.99 -6.56 -2.63
CA MET A 124 8.52 -7.93 -2.68
C MET A 124 8.14 -8.71 -1.42
N HIS A 125 8.18 -8.07 -0.24
CA HIS A 125 7.70 -8.69 0.98
C HIS A 125 6.20 -9.03 0.91
N THR A 126 5.37 -8.13 0.39
CA THR A 126 3.93 -8.38 0.19
C THR A 126 3.68 -9.58 -0.72
N ILE A 127 4.44 -9.72 -1.82
CA ILE A 127 4.40 -10.87 -2.72
C ILE A 127 4.83 -12.15 -1.99
N GLU A 128 5.94 -12.12 -1.26
CA GLU A 128 6.47 -13.26 -0.49
C GLU A 128 5.55 -13.74 0.65
N GLN A 129 4.69 -12.85 1.17
CA GLN A 129 3.68 -13.19 2.17
C GLN A 129 2.33 -13.56 1.53
N ARG A 130 2.26 -13.66 0.20
CA ARG A 130 1.01 -13.93 -0.54
C ARG A 130 -0.10 -12.98 -0.10
N THR A 131 0.23 -11.72 0.15
CA THR A 131 -0.76 -10.70 0.48
C THR A 131 -1.23 -10.05 -0.81
N ILE A 132 -2.54 -9.90 -1.01
CA ILE A 132 -3.05 -9.21 -2.20
C ILE A 132 -2.61 -7.73 -2.18
N ILE A 133 -2.21 -7.22 -3.34
CA ILE A 133 -1.80 -5.82 -3.49
C ILE A 133 -3.02 -4.99 -3.88
N TYR A 134 -3.60 -5.36 -5.01
CA TYR A 134 -4.81 -4.80 -5.62
C TYR A 134 -6.05 -5.58 -5.18
N ASN A 135 -7.11 -4.89 -4.76
CA ASN A 135 -8.46 -5.47 -4.68
C ASN A 135 -9.27 -5.22 -5.97
N ILE A 136 -8.91 -4.19 -6.74
CA ILE A 136 -9.41 -3.91 -8.08
C ILE A 136 -8.23 -3.50 -8.99
N SER A 137 -8.30 -3.81 -10.28
CA SER A 137 -7.42 -3.19 -11.28
C SER A 137 -7.80 -1.71 -11.42
N TRP A 138 -6.83 -0.83 -11.65
CA TRP A 138 -7.05 0.63 -11.75
C TRP A 138 -6.88 1.15 -13.19
N GLU A 139 -6.50 0.27 -14.11
CA GLU A 139 -6.46 0.47 -15.54
C GLU A 139 -7.90 0.41 -16.07
N ASP A 140 -8.33 1.46 -16.78
CA ASP A 140 -9.69 1.54 -17.30
C ASP A 140 -9.86 0.66 -18.54
N PRO A 141 -10.60 -0.48 -18.44
CA PRO A 141 -10.71 -1.40 -19.55
C PRO A 141 -11.49 -0.78 -20.73
N ARG A 142 -12.26 0.29 -20.51
CA ARG A 142 -12.96 0.99 -21.61
C ARG A 142 -11.98 1.55 -22.63
N VAL A 143 -10.90 2.15 -22.15
CA VAL A 143 -9.84 2.69 -23.02
C VAL A 143 -9.09 1.55 -23.71
N GLU A 144 -8.81 0.47 -22.98
CA GLU A 144 -8.10 -0.69 -23.55
C GLU A 144 -8.91 -1.37 -24.65
N ARG A 145 -10.22 -1.53 -24.47
CA ARG A 145 -11.09 -2.10 -25.50
C ARG A 145 -11.15 -1.27 -26.77
N GLU A 146 -11.28 0.04 -26.66
CA GLU A 146 -11.29 0.95 -27.81
C GLU A 146 -9.98 0.88 -28.63
N LEU A 147 -8.86 0.58 -27.96
CA LEU A 147 -7.54 0.55 -28.59
C LEU A 147 -7.13 -0.85 -29.07
N LEU A 148 -7.52 -1.89 -28.36
CA LEU A 148 -7.09 -3.27 -28.63
C LEU A 148 -7.99 -3.99 -29.64
N ASP A 149 -9.25 -3.56 -29.83
CA ASP A 149 -10.22 -4.15 -30.78
C ASP A 149 -10.28 -5.68 -30.66
N ILE A 150 -10.49 -6.16 -29.43
CA ILE A 150 -10.43 -7.58 -29.08
C ILE A 150 -11.52 -8.36 -29.80
N GLY A 151 -11.14 -9.43 -30.49
CA GLY A 151 -12.04 -10.33 -31.20
C GLY A 151 -11.79 -11.83 -30.93
N PRO A 152 -12.65 -12.71 -31.50
CA PRO A 152 -12.66 -14.14 -31.20
C PRO A 152 -11.46 -14.94 -31.73
N SER A 153 -10.61 -14.32 -32.55
CA SER A 153 -9.33 -14.90 -32.98
C SER A 153 -8.19 -14.68 -31.98
N ASP A 154 -8.36 -13.76 -31.05
CA ASP A 154 -7.24 -13.18 -30.32
C ASP A 154 -6.87 -13.99 -29.08
N VAL A 155 -5.58 -14.01 -28.79
CA VAL A 155 -5.01 -14.60 -27.58
C VAL A 155 -4.35 -13.51 -26.79
N ILE A 156 -4.87 -13.23 -25.60
CA ILE A 156 -4.44 -12.11 -24.75
C ILE A 156 -3.52 -12.66 -23.66
N LEU A 157 -2.36 -12.03 -23.48
CA LEU A 157 -1.51 -12.21 -22.30
C LEU A 157 -1.64 -10.95 -21.44
N THR A 158 -2.08 -11.10 -20.19
CA THR A 158 -2.27 -9.96 -19.29
C THR A 158 -1.83 -10.28 -17.87
N ILE A 159 -1.41 -9.25 -17.14
CA ILE A 159 -1.20 -9.35 -15.70
C ILE A 159 -2.59 -9.44 -15.03
N SER A 160 -2.74 -10.31 -14.02
CA SER A 160 -4.02 -10.53 -13.37
C SER A 160 -4.54 -9.30 -12.64
N SER A 161 -3.74 -8.69 -11.74
CA SER A 161 -4.11 -7.47 -11.00
C SER A 161 -5.51 -7.54 -10.36
N ALA A 162 -5.78 -8.59 -9.58
CA ALA A 162 -7.08 -8.95 -9.00
C ALA A 162 -8.15 -9.45 -10.00
N GLY A 163 -7.80 -9.63 -11.27
CA GLY A 163 -8.60 -10.26 -12.30
C GLY A 163 -9.65 -9.38 -12.96
N CYS A 164 -9.75 -8.08 -12.63
CA CYS A 164 -10.83 -7.24 -13.15
C CYS A 164 -10.77 -7.08 -14.68
N ASN A 165 -9.61 -6.76 -15.24
CA ASN A 165 -9.49 -6.55 -16.69
C ASN A 165 -9.53 -7.89 -17.43
N VAL A 166 -9.04 -8.99 -16.83
CA VAL A 166 -9.22 -10.35 -17.35
C VAL A 166 -10.69 -10.66 -17.57
N LEU A 167 -11.53 -10.41 -16.57
CA LEU A 167 -12.97 -10.66 -16.65
C LEU A 167 -13.66 -9.70 -17.63
N ASP A 168 -13.21 -8.44 -17.71
CA ASP A 168 -13.75 -7.49 -18.68
C ASP A 168 -13.43 -7.89 -20.13
N TYR A 169 -12.19 -8.32 -20.40
CA TYR A 169 -11.78 -8.82 -21.71
C TYR A 169 -12.49 -10.12 -22.10
N LEU A 170 -12.82 -10.97 -21.12
CA LEU A 170 -13.55 -12.21 -21.38
C LEU A 170 -14.92 -11.96 -22.02
N ILE A 171 -15.55 -10.82 -21.74
CA ILE A 171 -16.84 -10.42 -22.31
C ILE A 171 -16.74 -10.18 -23.83
N GLU A 172 -15.58 -9.74 -24.33
CA GLU A 172 -15.35 -9.59 -25.78
C GLU A 172 -15.24 -10.93 -26.51
N GLY A 173 -15.19 -12.05 -25.76
CA GLY A 173 -15.12 -13.39 -26.31
C GLY A 173 -13.84 -13.71 -27.09
N PRO A 174 -12.62 -13.36 -26.60
CA PRO A 174 -11.38 -13.75 -27.25
C PRO A 174 -11.20 -15.26 -27.28
N LYS A 175 -10.32 -15.75 -28.16
CA LYS A 175 -9.99 -17.18 -28.24
C LYS A 175 -9.46 -17.74 -26.93
N ALA A 176 -8.57 -16.97 -26.28
CA ALA A 176 -8.00 -17.34 -24.98
C ALA A 176 -7.45 -16.11 -24.26
N ILE A 177 -7.46 -16.16 -22.93
CA ILE A 177 -6.75 -15.21 -22.07
C ILE A 177 -5.80 -16.00 -21.18
N VAL A 178 -4.52 -15.65 -21.23
CA VAL A 178 -3.48 -16.14 -20.34
C VAL A 178 -3.23 -15.06 -19.30
N ALA A 179 -3.79 -15.23 -18.11
CA ALA A 179 -3.54 -14.35 -16.99
C ALA A 179 -2.31 -14.82 -16.21
N CYS A 180 -1.34 -13.94 -15.99
CA CYS A 180 -0.16 -14.21 -15.17
C CYS A 180 -0.01 -13.18 -14.05
N ASP A 181 0.63 -13.54 -12.96
CA ASP A 181 0.98 -12.59 -11.91
C ASP A 181 2.20 -13.11 -11.14
N PHE A 182 3.07 -12.20 -10.70
CA PHE A 182 4.15 -12.57 -9.80
C PHE A 182 3.63 -12.92 -8.40
N ASN A 183 2.47 -12.38 -8.03
CA ASN A 183 1.82 -12.63 -6.76
C ASN A 183 0.72 -13.67 -6.92
N VAL A 184 0.97 -14.89 -6.42
CA VAL A 184 -0.01 -15.99 -6.42
C VAL A 184 -1.33 -15.58 -5.76
N ALA A 185 -1.31 -14.66 -4.79
CA ALA A 185 -2.54 -14.18 -4.15
C ALA A 185 -3.49 -13.48 -5.14
N GLN A 186 -2.96 -12.78 -6.15
CA GLN A 186 -3.78 -12.16 -7.19
C GLN A 186 -4.41 -13.18 -8.13
N LEU A 187 -3.71 -14.28 -8.41
CA LEU A 187 -4.25 -15.40 -9.17
C LEU A 187 -5.32 -16.14 -8.36
N ALA A 188 -5.14 -16.30 -7.06
CA ALA A 188 -6.15 -16.87 -6.18
C ALA A 188 -7.45 -16.05 -6.17
N VAL A 189 -7.35 -14.71 -6.24
CA VAL A 189 -8.53 -13.83 -6.37
C VAL A 189 -9.25 -14.04 -7.70
N LEU A 190 -8.51 -14.07 -8.80
CA LEU A 190 -9.10 -14.35 -10.11
C LEU A 190 -9.75 -15.75 -10.16
N ALA A 191 -9.08 -16.77 -9.62
CA ALA A 191 -9.58 -18.14 -9.58
C ALA A 191 -10.91 -18.23 -8.83
N LEU A 192 -11.03 -17.60 -7.65
CA LEU A 192 -12.29 -17.58 -6.91
C LEU A 192 -13.38 -16.81 -7.66
N LYS A 193 -13.08 -15.67 -8.29
CA LYS A 193 -14.06 -14.95 -9.12
C LYS A 193 -14.59 -15.83 -10.25
N LEU A 194 -13.71 -16.57 -10.93
CA LEU A 194 -14.09 -17.52 -11.99
C LEU A 194 -14.96 -18.67 -11.46
N GLU A 195 -14.63 -19.23 -10.29
CA GLU A 195 -15.46 -20.26 -9.66
C GLU A 195 -16.83 -19.73 -9.25
N CYS A 196 -16.92 -18.48 -8.77
CA CYS A 196 -18.21 -17.86 -8.52
C CYS A 196 -19.03 -17.69 -9.81
N ILE A 197 -18.41 -17.20 -10.89
CA ILE A 197 -19.09 -16.99 -12.19
C ILE A 197 -19.61 -18.32 -12.77
N ARG A 198 -18.89 -19.44 -12.55
CA ARG A 198 -19.30 -20.75 -13.08
C ARG A 198 -20.43 -21.41 -12.31
N ASN A 199 -20.49 -21.18 -11.00
CA ASN A 199 -21.29 -22.02 -10.11
C ASN A 199 -22.37 -21.27 -9.31
N LEU A 200 -22.35 -19.94 -9.28
CA LEU A 200 -23.30 -19.13 -8.52
C LEU A 200 -24.24 -18.37 -9.45
N GLU A 201 -25.42 -18.04 -8.92
CA GLU A 201 -26.31 -17.08 -9.57
C GLU A 201 -25.76 -15.65 -9.47
N TYR A 202 -26.17 -14.80 -10.41
CA TYR A 202 -25.70 -13.41 -10.51
C TYR A 202 -25.86 -12.65 -9.18
N GLU A 203 -26.98 -12.80 -8.49
CA GLU A 203 -27.26 -12.14 -7.22
C GLU A 203 -26.26 -12.53 -6.12
N GLU A 204 -25.82 -13.79 -6.09
CA GLU A 204 -24.84 -14.26 -5.11
C GLU A 204 -23.44 -13.73 -5.45
N TYR A 205 -23.05 -13.80 -6.72
CA TYR A 205 -21.80 -13.23 -7.22
C TYR A 205 -21.69 -11.74 -6.87
N PHE A 206 -22.76 -10.99 -7.15
CA PHE A 206 -22.82 -9.56 -6.88
C PHE A 206 -22.71 -9.28 -5.38
N LYS A 207 -23.48 -9.98 -4.54
CA LYS A 207 -23.39 -9.82 -3.07
C LYS A 207 -21.98 -10.07 -2.54
N ILE A 208 -21.30 -11.12 -3.00
CA ILE A 208 -19.94 -11.44 -2.56
C ILE A 208 -18.96 -10.34 -3.00
N TRP A 209 -18.93 -9.97 -4.28
CA TRP A 209 -17.86 -9.13 -4.82
C TRP A 209 -18.16 -7.64 -4.86
N ALA A 210 -19.42 -7.23 -5.04
CA ALA A 210 -19.82 -5.83 -4.96
C ALA A 210 -20.05 -5.39 -3.53
N GLU A 211 -20.71 -6.22 -2.70
CA GLU A 211 -21.18 -5.83 -1.37
C GLU A 211 -20.33 -6.42 -0.23
N SER A 212 -19.42 -7.35 -0.52
CA SER A 212 -18.64 -8.08 0.49
C SER A 212 -19.52 -8.81 1.51
N ASP A 213 -20.64 -9.37 1.05
CA ASP A 213 -21.55 -10.15 1.89
C ASP A 213 -20.88 -11.47 2.32
N PHE A 214 -20.43 -11.49 3.58
CA PHE A 214 -19.72 -12.62 4.14
C PHE A 214 -20.62 -13.83 4.38
N GLU A 215 -21.92 -13.63 4.64
CA GLU A 215 -22.84 -14.73 4.90
C GLU A 215 -23.08 -15.54 3.62
N VAL A 216 -23.29 -14.85 2.50
CA VAL A 216 -23.42 -15.49 1.17
C VAL A 216 -22.12 -16.17 0.76
N PHE A 217 -20.97 -15.54 1.03
CA PHE A 217 -19.67 -16.15 0.77
C PHE A 217 -19.47 -17.42 1.59
N GLU A 218 -19.71 -17.37 2.90
CA GLU A 218 -19.49 -18.50 3.81
C GLU A 218 -20.42 -19.68 3.52
N ALA A 219 -21.68 -19.40 3.15
CA ALA A 219 -22.66 -20.42 2.77
C ALA A 219 -22.26 -21.22 1.51
N ASN A 220 -21.56 -20.56 0.57
CA ASN A 220 -21.21 -21.14 -0.73
C ASN A 220 -19.76 -21.65 -0.80
N TYR A 221 -18.84 -21.12 0.04
CA TYR A 221 -17.42 -21.36 -0.14
C TYR A 221 -17.03 -22.84 -0.05
N GLU A 222 -17.34 -23.53 1.05
CA GLU A 222 -16.84 -24.90 1.27
C GLU A 222 -17.43 -25.94 0.30
N SER A 223 -18.72 -25.82 0.01
CA SER A 223 -19.49 -26.81 -0.76
C SER A 223 -19.45 -26.58 -2.26
N VAL A 224 -19.42 -25.32 -2.71
CA VAL A 224 -19.59 -24.94 -4.12
C VAL A 224 -18.28 -24.42 -4.71
N LEU A 225 -17.62 -23.47 -4.05
CA LEU A 225 -16.50 -22.74 -4.65
C LEU A 225 -15.15 -23.45 -4.45
N ARG A 226 -14.87 -23.89 -3.22
CA ARG A 226 -13.60 -24.49 -2.81
C ARG A 226 -13.22 -25.73 -3.64
N PRO A 227 -14.14 -26.66 -3.99
CA PRO A 227 -13.78 -27.85 -4.77
C PRO A 227 -13.26 -27.57 -6.19
N GLY A 228 -13.65 -26.44 -6.80
CA GLY A 228 -13.20 -26.05 -8.13
C GLY A 228 -11.85 -25.32 -8.17
N LEU A 229 -11.31 -24.96 -7.00
CA LEU A 229 -10.02 -24.29 -6.88
C LEU A 229 -8.86 -25.28 -6.84
N ASP A 230 -7.72 -24.92 -7.43
CA ASP A 230 -6.47 -25.66 -7.24
C ASP A 230 -6.04 -25.65 -5.77
N PRO A 231 -5.31 -26.69 -5.29
CA PRO A 231 -4.93 -26.81 -3.87
C PRO A 231 -4.23 -25.59 -3.28
N GLU A 232 -3.42 -24.88 -4.07
CA GLU A 232 -2.73 -23.66 -3.63
C GLU A 232 -3.72 -22.51 -3.37
N TYR A 233 -4.75 -22.37 -4.20
CA TYR A 233 -5.77 -21.34 -4.06
C TYR A 233 -6.78 -21.68 -2.96
N GLN A 234 -7.07 -22.97 -2.74
CA GLN A 234 -7.83 -23.43 -1.58
C GLN A 234 -7.11 -23.01 -0.28
N SER A 235 -5.82 -23.35 -0.15
CA SER A 235 -5.03 -22.98 1.04
C SER A 235 -5.02 -21.46 1.27
N PHE A 236 -4.89 -20.67 0.21
CA PHE A 236 -4.97 -19.22 0.32
C PHE A 236 -6.33 -18.77 0.87
N TRP A 237 -7.44 -19.19 0.27
CA TRP A 237 -8.76 -18.71 0.68
C TRP A 237 -9.22 -19.27 2.03
N ASP A 238 -8.80 -20.48 2.40
CA ASP A 238 -9.04 -21.07 3.71
C ASP A 238 -8.47 -20.18 4.84
N GLU A 239 -7.30 -19.59 4.61
CA GLU A 239 -6.63 -18.66 5.55
C GLU A 239 -7.15 -17.21 5.44
N ASN A 240 -7.69 -16.83 4.27
CA ASN A 240 -7.96 -15.43 3.91
C ASN A 240 -9.45 -15.08 3.75
N LYS A 241 -10.39 -15.89 4.26
CA LYS A 241 -11.84 -15.58 4.28
C LYS A 241 -12.16 -14.21 4.92
N HIS A 242 -11.32 -13.78 5.86
CA HIS A 242 -11.45 -12.48 6.52
C HIS A 242 -11.39 -11.30 5.54
N LEU A 243 -10.77 -11.45 4.35
CA LEU A 243 -10.72 -10.40 3.33
C LEU A 243 -12.11 -10.04 2.81
N ILE A 244 -13.04 -11.00 2.71
CA ILE A 244 -14.45 -10.71 2.41
C ILE A 244 -15.15 -10.15 3.65
N ARG A 245 -14.95 -10.78 4.81
CA ARG A 245 -15.58 -10.37 6.08
C ARG A 245 -15.31 -8.92 6.47
N GLU A 246 -14.08 -8.45 6.29
CA GLU A 246 -13.64 -7.09 6.62
C GLU A 246 -13.89 -6.07 5.50
N ASN A 247 -14.67 -6.47 4.49
CA ASN A 247 -14.93 -5.75 3.25
C ASN A 247 -13.75 -5.78 2.26
N PHE A 248 -13.98 -6.47 1.14
CA PHE A 248 -12.98 -6.71 0.11
C PHE A 248 -12.51 -5.42 -0.58
N MET A 249 -13.34 -4.37 -0.60
CA MET A 249 -12.95 -3.06 -1.14
C MET A 249 -11.82 -2.42 -0.34
N PHE A 250 -11.58 -2.87 0.89
CA PHE A 250 -10.48 -2.41 1.74
C PHE A 250 -9.46 -3.51 2.07
N ALA A 251 -9.43 -4.55 1.25
CA ALA A 251 -8.49 -5.65 1.36
C ALA A 251 -7.17 -5.34 0.63
N GLY A 252 -6.09 -5.97 1.09
CA GLY A 252 -4.76 -5.79 0.51
C GLY A 252 -4.11 -4.44 0.80
N THR A 253 -2.96 -4.21 0.18
CA THR A 253 -2.18 -2.99 0.42
C THR A 253 -2.85 -1.76 -0.20
N SER A 254 -3.51 -1.88 -1.35
CA SER A 254 -4.30 -0.80 -1.96
C SER A 254 -5.53 -0.45 -1.12
N GLY A 255 -6.21 -1.47 -0.55
CA GLY A 255 -7.26 -1.27 0.43
C GLY A 255 -6.79 -0.57 1.71
N LEU A 256 -5.56 -0.85 2.17
CA LEU A 256 -4.93 -0.12 3.26
C LEU A 256 -4.68 1.35 2.89
N ALA A 257 -4.20 1.63 1.67
CA ALA A 257 -4.06 3.02 1.20
C ALA A 257 -5.41 3.75 1.23
N ALA A 258 -6.48 3.10 0.78
CA ALA A 258 -7.82 3.65 0.84
C ALA A 258 -8.29 3.89 2.29
N LYS A 259 -8.06 2.95 3.22
CA LYS A 259 -8.36 3.11 4.66
C LYS A 259 -7.65 4.32 5.28
N LEU A 260 -6.46 4.68 4.80
CA LEU A 260 -5.73 5.88 5.25
C LEU A 260 -6.29 7.17 4.64
N LEU A 261 -6.70 7.15 3.38
CA LEU A 261 -7.15 8.34 2.64
C LEU A 261 -8.62 8.70 2.87
N ILE A 262 -9.50 7.70 2.93
CA ILE A 262 -10.95 7.90 2.98
C ILE A 262 -11.43 8.67 4.21
N PRO A 263 -10.92 8.46 5.45
CA PRO A 263 -11.37 9.22 6.61
C PRO A 263 -11.23 10.74 6.42
N ALA A 264 -10.13 11.19 5.79
CA ALA A 264 -9.94 12.60 5.45
C ALA A 264 -10.97 13.07 4.41
N LEU A 265 -11.22 12.27 3.36
CA LEU A 265 -12.23 12.60 2.34
C LEU A 265 -13.66 12.63 2.92
N ARG A 266 -13.98 11.72 3.85
CA ARG A 266 -15.25 11.69 4.60
C ARG A 266 -15.42 12.96 5.43
N PHE A 267 -14.40 13.37 6.17
CA PHE A 267 -14.42 14.61 6.96
C PHE A 267 -14.68 15.84 6.09
N LEU A 268 -14.17 15.85 4.85
CA LEU A 268 -14.41 16.93 3.91
C LEU A 268 -15.81 16.90 3.27
N GLY A 269 -16.58 15.82 3.43
CA GLY A 269 -17.90 15.65 2.81
C GLY A 269 -17.86 15.12 1.38
N VAL A 270 -16.70 14.68 0.89
CA VAL A 270 -16.54 14.09 -0.47
C VAL A 270 -17.44 12.88 -0.66
N THR A 271 -17.62 12.07 0.38
CA THR A 271 -18.43 10.85 0.36
C THR A 271 -19.87 11.10 -0.09
N ASP A 272 -20.51 12.13 0.45
CA ASP A 272 -21.90 12.46 0.13
C ASP A 272 -22.08 12.80 -1.34
N TYR A 273 -21.15 13.57 -1.92
CA TYR A 273 -21.21 13.96 -3.32
C TYR A 273 -20.93 12.77 -4.24
N MET A 274 -19.92 11.98 -3.92
CA MET A 274 -19.54 10.80 -4.71
C MET A 274 -20.67 9.76 -4.74
N VAL A 275 -21.21 9.40 -3.56
CA VAL A 275 -22.31 8.42 -3.46
C VAL A 275 -23.58 8.93 -4.13
N LYS A 276 -23.86 10.24 -4.06
CA LYS A 276 -24.97 10.89 -4.77
C LYS A 276 -24.66 11.14 -6.26
N ARG A 277 -23.48 10.76 -6.75
CA ARG A 277 -23.00 10.98 -8.13
C ARG A 277 -23.11 12.44 -8.59
N LYS A 278 -22.74 13.35 -7.69
CA LYS A 278 -22.73 14.80 -7.91
C LYS A 278 -21.30 15.29 -8.03
N MET A 279 -21.09 16.29 -8.88
CA MET A 279 -19.80 17.00 -8.94
C MET A 279 -19.56 17.74 -7.63
N TYR A 280 -18.35 17.61 -7.10
CA TYR A 280 -17.96 18.30 -5.88
C TYR A 280 -17.72 19.80 -6.15
N PRO A 281 -18.11 20.71 -5.25
CA PRO A 281 -17.97 22.14 -5.49
C PRO A 281 -16.48 22.54 -5.62
N PRO A 282 -16.09 23.27 -6.69
CA PRO A 282 -14.68 23.62 -6.95
C PRO A 282 -14.08 24.59 -5.93
N ALA A 283 -14.89 25.31 -5.15
CA ALA A 283 -14.46 26.31 -4.17
C ALA A 283 -14.23 25.75 -2.75
N ASN A 284 -14.15 24.44 -2.56
CA ASN A 284 -13.97 23.85 -1.24
C ASN A 284 -12.50 23.92 -0.79
N ILE A 285 -12.23 24.73 0.24
CA ILE A 285 -10.90 24.88 0.86
C ILE A 285 -10.30 23.53 1.27
N GLY A 286 -11.11 22.60 1.77
CA GLY A 286 -10.66 21.29 2.20
C GLY A 286 -10.09 20.43 1.07
N LEU A 287 -10.76 20.41 -0.09
CA LEU A 287 -10.23 19.69 -1.26
C LEU A 287 -8.98 20.39 -1.82
N ALA A 288 -8.92 21.72 -1.76
CA ALA A 288 -7.70 22.47 -2.11
C ALA A 288 -6.53 22.11 -1.18
N LEU A 289 -6.76 21.95 0.13
CA LEU A 289 -5.73 21.50 1.08
C LEU A 289 -5.28 20.07 0.81
N VAL A 290 -6.21 19.15 0.50
CA VAL A 290 -5.88 17.77 0.10
C VAL A 290 -5.06 17.77 -1.18
N ARG A 291 -5.42 18.59 -2.17
CA ARG A 291 -4.63 18.78 -3.38
C ARG A 291 -3.20 19.24 -3.03
N SER A 292 -3.05 20.31 -2.25
CA SER A 292 -1.73 20.81 -1.85
C SER A 292 -0.91 19.75 -1.09
N PHE A 293 -1.56 18.94 -0.25
CA PHE A 293 -0.91 17.85 0.47
C PHE A 293 -0.44 16.73 -0.47
N LEU A 294 -1.29 16.28 -1.40
CA LEU A 294 -0.95 15.23 -2.36
C LEU A 294 0.09 15.66 -3.41
N GLN A 295 0.34 16.96 -3.57
CA GLN A 295 1.45 17.48 -4.39
C GLN A 295 2.82 17.32 -3.71
N LEU A 296 2.86 17.07 -2.39
CA LEU A 296 4.11 16.84 -1.67
C LEU A 296 4.67 15.46 -2.05
N GLN A 297 5.76 15.43 -2.81
CA GLN A 297 6.35 14.21 -3.36
C GLN A 297 6.65 13.12 -2.31
N TRP A 298 7.03 13.50 -1.09
CA TRP A 298 7.30 12.52 -0.02
C TRP A 298 6.05 11.75 0.42
N VAL A 299 4.84 12.27 0.18
CA VAL A 299 3.59 11.55 0.48
C VAL A 299 3.49 10.29 -0.38
N TRP A 300 3.94 10.37 -1.65
CA TRP A 300 3.90 9.24 -2.57
C TRP A 300 4.98 8.19 -2.31
N ALA A 301 6.07 8.55 -1.65
CA ALA A 301 7.01 7.56 -1.13
C ALA A 301 6.37 6.58 -0.13
N VAL A 302 5.31 7.03 0.57
CA VAL A 302 4.54 6.21 1.51
C VAL A 302 3.34 5.57 0.82
N LEU A 303 2.58 6.31 0.01
CA LEU A 303 1.33 5.80 -0.57
C LEU A 303 1.53 4.93 -1.81
N ALA A 304 2.52 5.23 -2.66
CA ALA A 304 2.69 4.54 -3.94
C ALA A 304 3.05 3.04 -3.77
N PRO A 305 3.92 2.64 -2.82
CA PRO A 305 4.18 1.22 -2.58
C PRO A 305 2.95 0.45 -2.09
N LEU A 306 2.02 1.09 -1.37
CA LEU A 306 0.74 0.49 -1.00
C LEU A 306 -0.13 0.19 -2.23
N GLY A 307 -0.07 1.06 -3.24
CA GLY A 307 -0.67 0.86 -4.55
C GLY A 307 0.18 0.01 -5.51
N GLY A 308 1.18 -0.74 -5.02
CA GLY A 308 1.98 -1.63 -5.86
C GLY A 308 2.98 -0.93 -6.80
N VAL A 309 3.20 0.37 -6.64
CA VAL A 309 4.15 1.14 -7.47
C VAL A 309 5.56 1.01 -6.90
N PRO A 310 6.50 0.33 -7.58
CA PRO A 310 7.87 0.19 -7.11
C PRO A 310 8.64 1.51 -7.19
N LYS A 311 9.68 1.61 -6.36
CA LYS A 311 10.59 2.77 -6.33
C LYS A 311 11.09 3.17 -7.73
N SER A 312 11.39 2.21 -8.60
CA SER A 312 11.85 2.47 -9.96
C SER A 312 10.84 3.24 -10.80
N GLN A 313 9.54 2.97 -10.65
CA GLN A 313 8.47 3.73 -11.30
C GLN A 313 8.26 5.08 -10.61
N LEU A 314 8.31 5.14 -9.27
CA LEU A 314 8.21 6.40 -8.54
C LEU A 314 9.34 7.37 -8.89
N ASP A 315 10.54 6.86 -9.15
CA ASP A 315 11.68 7.67 -9.59
C ASP A 315 11.49 8.23 -11.02
N LEU A 316 10.57 7.71 -11.84
CA LEU A 316 10.16 8.33 -13.11
C LEU A 316 9.32 9.59 -12.87
N VAL A 317 8.42 9.55 -11.88
CA VAL A 317 7.61 10.71 -11.48
C VAL A 317 8.50 11.89 -11.06
N LYS A 318 9.63 11.62 -10.40
CA LYS A 318 10.61 12.64 -10.02
C LYS A 318 11.30 13.30 -11.21
N ARG A 319 11.35 12.65 -12.37
CA ARG A 319 11.96 13.22 -13.60
C ARG A 319 11.03 14.20 -14.29
N GLU A 320 9.72 14.00 -14.17
CA GLU A 320 8.68 14.81 -14.83
C GLU A 320 7.60 15.25 -13.82
N PRO A 321 7.96 16.11 -12.84
CA PRO A 321 7.05 16.50 -11.75
C PRO A 321 5.84 17.30 -12.25
N GLU A 322 5.94 17.98 -13.39
CA GLU A 322 4.85 18.75 -13.99
C GLU A 322 3.74 17.83 -14.49
N VAL A 323 4.08 16.76 -15.22
CA VAL A 323 3.12 15.76 -15.70
C VAL A 323 2.36 15.15 -14.53
N TRP A 324 3.07 14.83 -13.44
CA TRP A 324 2.44 14.33 -12.22
C TRP A 324 1.42 15.31 -11.64
N SER A 325 1.83 16.58 -11.49
CA SER A 325 0.96 17.63 -10.95
C SER A 325 -0.29 17.81 -11.80
N GLU A 326 -0.15 17.88 -13.12
CA GLU A 326 -1.26 18.02 -14.06
C GLU A 326 -2.23 16.84 -13.97
N ARG A 327 -1.73 15.61 -13.90
CA ARG A 327 -2.57 14.41 -13.75
C ARG A 327 -3.31 14.39 -12.42
N LEU A 328 -2.65 14.76 -11.33
CA LEU A 328 -3.29 14.85 -10.02
C LEU A 328 -4.40 15.91 -10.02
N GLU A 329 -4.18 17.05 -10.68
CA GLU A 329 -5.19 18.09 -10.86
C GLU A 329 -6.39 17.62 -11.69
N GLU A 330 -6.13 16.93 -12.80
CA GLU A 330 -7.17 16.37 -13.66
C GLU A 330 -8.02 15.33 -12.91
N VAL A 331 -7.37 14.46 -12.13
CA VAL A 331 -8.02 13.42 -11.34
C VAL A 331 -8.90 14.04 -10.24
N LEU A 332 -8.33 14.90 -9.40
CA LEU A 332 -9.05 15.50 -8.26
C LEU A 332 -10.09 16.53 -8.70
N GLY A 333 -9.88 17.21 -9.82
CA GLY A 333 -10.77 18.26 -10.32
C GLY A 333 -11.91 17.76 -11.19
N ARG A 334 -11.70 16.65 -11.92
CA ARG A 334 -12.67 16.15 -12.91
C ARG A 334 -12.89 14.66 -12.85
N ARG A 335 -11.86 13.83 -13.08
CA ARG A 335 -12.07 12.40 -13.40
C ARG A 335 -12.74 11.62 -12.27
N MET A 336 -12.37 11.91 -11.02
CA MET A 336 -12.95 11.19 -9.89
C MET A 336 -14.46 11.43 -9.71
N TRP A 337 -14.99 12.53 -10.27
CA TRP A 337 -16.39 12.93 -10.10
C TRP A 337 -17.32 12.48 -11.23
N LEU A 338 -16.80 11.74 -12.21
CA LEU A 338 -17.64 11.23 -13.29
C LEU A 338 -18.68 10.25 -12.72
N PRO A 339 -19.98 10.36 -13.10
CA PRO A 339 -21.06 9.57 -12.48
C PRO A 339 -20.91 8.05 -12.62
N ASP A 340 -20.18 7.61 -13.64
CA ASP A 340 -19.89 6.23 -14.00
C ASP A 340 -18.50 5.77 -13.51
N ASN A 341 -17.79 6.59 -12.73
CA ASN A 341 -16.47 6.23 -12.20
C ASN A 341 -16.60 5.27 -11.01
N TYR A 342 -16.72 3.99 -11.33
CA TYR A 342 -16.84 2.94 -10.34
C TYR A 342 -15.57 2.74 -9.49
N PHE A 343 -14.39 3.18 -9.94
CA PHE A 343 -13.14 3.01 -9.19
C PHE A 343 -13.18 3.78 -7.87
N TYR A 344 -13.39 5.10 -7.94
CA TYR A 344 -13.48 5.93 -6.74
C TYR A 344 -14.78 5.68 -5.97
N TYR A 345 -15.88 5.40 -6.67
CA TYR A 345 -17.13 5.04 -6.03
C TYR A 345 -16.97 3.84 -5.09
N ALA A 346 -16.34 2.74 -5.55
CA ALA A 346 -16.18 1.52 -4.77
C ALA A 346 -15.49 1.77 -3.43
N TYR A 347 -14.36 2.48 -3.45
CA TYR A 347 -13.61 2.79 -2.24
C TYR A 347 -14.37 3.74 -1.31
N ILE A 348 -15.02 4.78 -1.86
CA ILE A 348 -15.72 5.78 -1.04
C ILE A 348 -16.99 5.20 -0.41
N ALA A 349 -17.77 4.45 -1.19
CA ALA A 349 -18.99 3.78 -0.74
C ALA A 349 -18.70 2.50 0.06
N GLY A 350 -17.51 1.91 -0.11
CA GLY A 350 -17.16 0.60 0.40
C GLY A 350 -17.85 -0.56 -0.32
N ARG A 351 -18.44 -0.31 -1.50
CA ARG A 351 -19.14 -1.31 -2.32
C ARG A 351 -19.39 -0.78 -3.71
N TRP A 352 -19.65 -1.66 -4.66
CA TRP A 352 -20.27 -1.27 -5.93
C TRP A 352 -21.79 -1.19 -5.83
N SER A 353 -22.42 -0.43 -6.73
CA SER A 353 -23.88 -0.43 -6.94
C SER A 353 -24.18 -0.96 -8.33
N LYS A 354 -25.40 -1.47 -8.55
CA LYS A 354 -25.83 -1.94 -9.88
C LYS A 354 -25.70 -0.88 -10.96
N GLU A 355 -25.81 0.41 -10.60
CA GLU A 355 -25.69 1.53 -11.54
C GLU A 355 -24.27 2.13 -11.63
N CYS A 356 -23.30 1.60 -10.89
CA CYS A 356 -21.91 2.09 -10.84
C CYS A 356 -20.98 0.95 -10.41
N CYS A 357 -20.73 0.04 -11.35
CA CYS A 357 -19.88 -1.12 -11.18
C CYS A 357 -19.10 -1.40 -12.49
N PRO A 358 -18.03 -2.21 -12.44
CA PRO A 358 -17.37 -2.70 -13.65
C PRO A 358 -18.34 -3.54 -14.49
N ARG A 359 -18.14 -3.56 -15.80
CA ARG A 359 -19.01 -4.30 -16.74
C ARG A 359 -19.10 -5.80 -16.45
N TYR A 360 -18.05 -6.43 -15.93
CA TYR A 360 -18.10 -7.85 -15.55
C TYR A 360 -18.97 -8.14 -14.31
N MET A 361 -19.50 -7.10 -13.66
CA MET A 361 -20.46 -7.17 -12.55
C MET A 361 -21.90 -6.82 -13.00
N GLU A 362 -22.11 -6.53 -14.28
CA GLU A 362 -23.42 -6.35 -14.93
C GLU A 362 -23.93 -7.70 -15.46
#